data_AF-M7NFJ0-F1
#
_entry.id   AF-M7NFJ0-F1
#
_cell.length_a   1.000
_cell.length_b   1.000
_cell.length_c   1.000
_cell.angle_alpha   90.00
_cell.angle_beta   90.00
_cell.angle_gamma   90.00
#
_symmetry.space_group_name_H-M   'P 1'
#
loop_
_entity.id
_entity.type
_entity.pdbx_description
1 polymer ?
#
loop_
_entity_poly.entity_id
_entity_poly.type
_entity_poly.pdbx_seq_one_letter_code
_entity_poly.pdbx_strand_id
1 'polypeptide(L)'
;MYSDRGRPSIDPVVLIKLPFLQYTFGIRSRRSTIEEVNTNLAYRWFLGFGFYDKVPHFSTFGKNYERRFKDTYLFEQIFYRILKQVADRGLLRAEHVFIDSTHVKASANKLKFTKKVVRKETRAYQSLHEEEINADREDNGKKPFPPDK
;
A
#
# COMPACT_ATOMS: atom_id res chain seq x y z
N MET A 1 -18.66 20.91 6.26
CA MET A 1 -18.60 22.15 5.45
C MET A 1 -17.14 22.59 5.37
N TYR A 2 -16.60 22.65 4.15
CA TYR A 2 -15.23 23.08 3.85
C TYR A 2 -15.16 24.62 3.78
N SER A 3 -14.05 25.22 4.23
CA SER A 3 -13.97 26.63 4.68
C SER A 3 -14.43 27.71 3.69
N ASP A 4 -14.92 28.82 4.26
CA ASP A 4 -15.43 30.01 3.55
C ASP A 4 -14.31 30.99 3.12
N ARG A 5 -13.06 30.73 3.52
CA ARG A 5 -11.85 31.45 3.07
C ARG A 5 -10.68 30.47 2.93
N GLY A 6 -9.88 30.64 1.87
CA GLY A 6 -8.74 29.78 1.54
C GLY A 6 -9.05 28.68 0.52
N ARG A 7 -8.05 27.88 0.16
CA ARG A 7 -8.26 26.75 -0.77
C ARG A 7 -9.08 25.67 -0.07
N PRO A 8 -10.22 25.21 -0.64
CA PRO A 8 -11.07 24.21 -0.01
C PRO A 8 -10.26 22.94 0.27
N SER A 9 -10.44 22.40 1.46
CA SER A 9 -9.77 21.17 1.89
C SER A 9 -10.34 19.98 1.13
N ILE A 10 -9.47 19.01 0.80
CA ILE A 10 -9.89 17.76 0.18
C ILE A 10 -10.57 16.88 1.23
N ASP A 11 -11.59 16.15 0.83
CA ASP A 11 -12.25 15.15 1.67
C ASP A 11 -11.21 14.11 2.20
N PRO A 12 -11.15 13.84 3.51
CA PRO A 12 -10.26 12.82 4.06
C PRO A 12 -10.45 11.43 3.44
N VAL A 13 -11.64 11.07 3.00
CA VAL A 13 -11.92 9.80 2.29
C VAL A 13 -11.18 9.77 0.95
N VAL A 14 -11.22 10.87 0.19
CA VAL A 14 -10.48 11.00 -1.07
C VAL A 14 -8.97 10.90 -0.84
N LEU A 15 -8.48 11.48 0.27
CA LEU A 15 -7.06 11.43 0.64
C LEU A 15 -6.55 10.01 0.95
N ILE A 16 -7.43 9.10 1.39
CA ILE A 16 -7.11 7.68 1.58
C ILE A 16 -7.29 6.88 0.29
N LYS A 17 -8.38 7.14 -0.45
CA LYS A 17 -8.69 6.43 -1.70
C LYS A 17 -7.67 6.70 -2.81
N LEU A 18 -7.08 7.89 -2.90
CA LEU A 18 -6.07 8.22 -3.91
C LEU A 18 -4.81 7.33 -3.81
N PRO A 19 -4.14 7.21 -2.65
CA PRO A 19 -3.04 6.25 -2.46
C PRO A 19 -3.45 4.80 -2.72
N PHE A 20 -4.66 4.41 -2.28
CA PHE A 20 -5.17 3.06 -2.51
C PHE A 20 -5.28 2.77 -4.00
N LEU A 21 -5.94 3.64 -4.76
CA LEU A 21 -6.05 3.55 -6.22
C LEU A 21 -4.68 3.53 -6.89
N GLN A 22 -3.77 4.42 -6.48
CA GLN A 22 -2.41 4.46 -7.01
C GLN A 22 -1.69 3.11 -6.82
N TYR A 23 -1.78 2.53 -5.63
CA TYR A 23 -1.11 1.27 -5.29
C TYR A 23 -1.74 0.07 -5.99
N THR A 24 -3.07 -0.06 -5.95
CA THR A 24 -3.80 -1.19 -6.55
C THR A 24 -3.60 -1.30 -8.05
N PHE A 25 -3.53 -0.16 -8.76
CA PHE A 25 -3.32 -0.14 -10.22
C PHE A 25 -1.85 0.08 -10.61
N GLY A 26 -0.91 0.07 -9.66
CA GLY A 26 0.52 0.17 -9.95
C GLY A 26 0.95 1.49 -10.61
N ILE A 27 0.23 2.59 -10.37
CA ILE A 27 0.49 3.88 -11.02
C ILE A 27 1.75 4.51 -10.42
N ARG A 28 2.78 4.65 -11.26
CA ARG A 28 4.15 4.98 -10.82
C ARG A 28 4.33 6.38 -10.24
N SER A 29 3.43 7.32 -10.54
CA SER A 29 3.57 8.70 -10.07
C SER A 29 2.26 9.34 -9.67
N ARG A 30 2.32 10.19 -8.64
CA ARG A 30 1.18 11.00 -8.17
C ARG A 30 0.65 11.94 -9.25
N ARG A 31 1.47 12.31 -10.24
CA ARG A 31 1.04 13.11 -11.41
C ARG A 31 0.17 12.27 -12.33
N SER A 32 0.69 11.11 -12.75
CA SER A 32 -0.04 10.12 -13.54
C SER A 32 -1.36 9.73 -12.88
N THR A 33 -1.37 9.51 -11.56
CA THR A 33 -2.61 9.21 -10.83
C THR A 33 -3.67 10.30 -11.02
N ILE A 34 -3.29 11.57 -10.93
CA ILE A 34 -4.25 12.68 -11.13
C ILE A 34 -4.65 12.82 -12.60
N GLU A 35 -3.75 12.61 -13.55
CA GLU A 35 -4.06 12.59 -14.98
C GLU A 35 -5.07 11.49 -15.32
N GLU A 36 -4.85 10.28 -14.81
CA GLU A 36 -5.78 9.17 -14.98
C GLU A 36 -7.13 9.44 -14.29
N VAL A 37 -7.15 10.09 -13.12
CA VAL A 37 -8.42 10.48 -12.47
C VAL A 37 -9.16 11.55 -13.29
N ASN A 38 -8.47 12.37 -14.08
CA ASN A 38 -9.15 13.33 -14.96
C ASN A 38 -9.84 12.65 -16.14
N THR A 39 -9.30 11.55 -16.66
CA THR A 39 -9.77 10.90 -17.89
C THR A 39 -10.59 9.64 -17.65
N ASN A 40 -10.33 8.91 -16.56
CA ASN A 40 -10.96 7.63 -16.25
C ASN A 40 -12.19 7.82 -15.35
N LEU A 41 -13.37 7.57 -15.92
CA LEU A 41 -14.64 7.70 -15.20
C LEU A 41 -14.77 6.74 -14.01
N ALA A 42 -14.23 5.52 -14.10
CA ALA A 42 -14.28 4.56 -13.00
C ALA A 42 -13.50 5.06 -11.78
N TYR A 43 -12.36 5.73 -12.02
CA TYR A 43 -11.56 6.33 -10.95
C TYR A 43 -12.27 7.53 -10.32
N ARG A 44 -12.95 8.36 -11.12
CA ARG A 44 -13.78 9.45 -10.62
C ARG A 44 -14.91 8.94 -9.74
N TRP A 45 -15.65 7.94 -10.24
CA TRP A 45 -16.73 7.30 -9.50
C TRP A 45 -16.25 6.71 -8.17
N PHE A 46 -15.12 5.98 -8.18
CA PHE A 46 -14.52 5.42 -6.97
C PHE A 46 -14.16 6.51 -5.95
N LEU A 47 -13.63 7.64 -6.42
CA LEU A 47 -13.27 8.79 -5.58
C LEU A 47 -14.47 9.65 -5.17
N GLY A 48 -15.65 9.43 -5.74
CA GLY A 48 -16.86 10.23 -5.49
C GLY A 48 -16.88 11.56 -6.23
N PHE A 49 -16.13 11.69 -7.32
CA PHE A 49 -16.17 12.84 -8.22
C PHE A 49 -17.21 12.63 -9.32
N GLY A 50 -18.12 13.59 -9.50
CA GLY A 50 -18.99 13.69 -10.66
C GLY A 50 -18.24 14.10 -11.92
N PHE A 51 -18.91 14.19 -13.08
CA PHE A 51 -18.27 14.52 -14.36
C PHE A 51 -17.60 15.89 -14.39
N TYR A 52 -18.24 16.90 -13.78
CA TYR A 52 -17.78 18.29 -13.82
C TYR A 52 -16.94 18.70 -12.60
N ASP A 53 -16.74 17.79 -11.65
CA ASP A 53 -15.99 18.08 -10.44
C ASP A 53 -14.51 18.33 -10.73
N LYS A 54 -13.93 19.31 -10.05
CA LYS A 54 -12.51 19.61 -10.19
C LYS A 54 -11.66 18.63 -9.40
N VAL A 55 -10.80 17.89 -10.10
CA VAL A 55 -9.85 16.98 -9.46
C VAL A 55 -8.74 17.78 -8.78
N PRO A 56 -8.28 17.36 -7.57
CA PRO A 56 -7.17 18.01 -6.91
C PRO A 56 -5.87 17.94 -7.70
N HIS A 57 -5.10 19.03 -7.70
CA HIS A 57 -3.77 19.05 -8.29
C HIS A 57 -2.80 18.08 -7.56
N PHE A 58 -1.90 17.41 -8.30
CA PHE A 58 -0.97 16.38 -7.77
C PHE A 58 -0.13 16.85 -6.57
N SER A 59 0.26 18.13 -6.53
CA SER A 59 1.02 18.69 -5.41
C SER A 59 0.21 18.69 -4.10
N THR A 60 -1.11 18.77 -4.21
CA THR A 60 -2.06 18.76 -3.09
C THR A 60 -2.18 17.36 -2.52
N PHE A 61 -2.28 16.36 -3.39
CA PHE A 61 -2.21 14.96 -3.01
C PHE A 61 -0.89 14.69 -2.27
N GLY A 62 0.24 15.10 -2.86
CA GLY A 62 1.54 14.83 -2.26
C GLY A 62 1.79 15.54 -0.92
N LYS A 63 1.44 16.84 -0.82
CA LYS A 63 1.61 17.61 0.43
C LYS A 63 0.69 17.12 1.53
N ASN A 64 -0.56 16.73 1.22
CA ASN A 64 -1.44 16.17 2.25
C ASN A 64 -0.94 14.81 2.74
N TYR A 65 -0.44 13.96 1.82
CA TYR A 65 0.14 12.69 2.23
C TYR A 65 1.32 12.88 3.20
N GLU A 66 2.26 13.75 2.84
CA GLU A 66 3.42 14.03 3.68
C GLU A 66 3.06 14.69 5.01
N ARG A 67 2.11 15.63 5.03
CA ARG A 67 1.76 16.36 6.26
C ARG A 67 0.87 15.57 7.22
N ARG A 68 0.01 14.70 6.69
CA ARG A 68 -1.06 14.06 7.48
C ARG A 68 -0.82 12.59 7.75
N PHE A 69 -0.09 11.89 6.88
CA PHE A 69 0.04 10.44 6.95
C PHE A 69 1.47 9.94 7.05
N LYS A 70 2.47 10.77 6.75
CA LYS A 70 3.87 10.42 6.99
C LYS A 70 4.04 10.13 8.48
N ASP A 71 4.78 9.07 8.77
CA ASP A 71 5.06 8.59 10.13
C ASP A 71 3.81 8.17 10.93
N THR A 72 2.69 7.92 10.25
CA THR A 72 1.48 7.35 10.85
C THR A 72 1.31 5.88 10.47
N TYR A 73 0.61 5.13 11.31
CA TYR A 73 0.21 3.75 11.07
C TYR A 73 -1.21 3.64 10.49
N LEU A 74 -1.80 4.73 10.00
CA LEU A 74 -3.22 4.77 9.61
C LEU A 74 -3.54 3.80 8.47
N PHE A 75 -2.71 3.77 7.42
CA PHE A 75 -2.91 2.85 6.30
C PHE A 75 -2.82 1.38 6.73
N GLU A 76 -1.87 1.06 7.61
CA GLU A 76 -1.69 -0.27 8.17
C GLU A 76 -2.91 -0.69 9.01
N GLN A 77 -3.42 0.22 9.86
CA GLN A 77 -4.62 -0.04 10.66
C GLN A 77 -5.86 -0.28 9.79
N ILE A 78 -6.05 0.52 8.73
CA ILE A 78 -7.15 0.33 7.77
C ILE A 78 -7.00 -1.02 7.07
N PHE A 79 -5.80 -1.36 6.62
CA PHE A 79 -5.52 -2.63 5.96
C PHE A 79 -5.86 -3.83 6.85
N TYR A 80 -5.37 -3.84 8.10
CA TYR A 80 -5.70 -4.93 9.04
C TYR A 80 -7.18 -4.99 9.38
N ARG A 81 -7.88 -3.85 9.42
CA ARG A 81 -9.33 -3.83 9.64
C ARG A 81 -10.10 -4.42 8.45
N ILE A 82 -9.61 -4.23 7.22
CA ILE A 82 -10.15 -4.88 6.04
C ILE A 82 -9.85 -6.38 6.10
N LEU A 83 -8.59 -6.76 6.37
CA LEU A 83 -8.17 -8.15 6.50
C LEU A 83 -9.00 -8.92 7.53
N LYS A 84 -9.23 -8.31 8.70
CA LYS A 84 -10.07 -8.88 9.75
C LYS A 84 -11.50 -9.13 9.26
N GLN A 85 -12.12 -8.17 8.57
CA GLN A 85 -13.47 -8.37 8.02
C GLN A 85 -13.54 -9.49 6.97
N VAL A 86 -12.48 -9.67 6.19
CA VAL A 86 -12.37 -10.75 5.21
C VAL A 86 -12.21 -12.10 5.92
N ALA A 87 -11.35 -12.16 6.94
CA ALA A 87 -11.15 -13.35 7.77
C ALA A 87 -12.42 -13.76 8.53
N ASP A 88 -13.12 -12.79 9.14
CA ASP A 88 -14.37 -13.00 9.87
C ASP A 88 -15.48 -13.56 8.96
N ARG A 89 -15.40 -13.31 7.64
CA ARG A 89 -16.31 -13.86 6.62
C ARG A 89 -15.83 -15.17 6.00
N GLY A 90 -14.73 -15.75 6.49
CA GLY A 90 -14.16 -16.99 5.94
C GLY A 90 -13.61 -16.84 4.52
N LEU A 91 -13.40 -15.61 4.04
CA LEU A 91 -12.87 -15.33 2.70
C LEU A 91 -11.34 -15.35 2.66
N LEU A 92 -10.70 -15.64 3.78
CA LEU A 92 -9.25 -15.73 3.92
C LEU A 92 -8.88 -17.16 4.28
N ARG A 93 -8.21 -17.86 3.37
CA ARG A 93 -7.60 -19.17 3.62
C ARG A 93 -6.10 -18.96 3.76
N ALA A 94 -5.54 -19.34 4.91
CA ALA A 94 -4.11 -19.19 5.20
C ALA A 94 -3.24 -20.27 4.51
N GLU A 95 -3.84 -21.18 3.74
CA GLU A 95 -3.20 -22.37 3.18
C GLU A 95 -2.31 -22.07 1.97
N HIS A 96 -2.53 -20.97 1.25
CA HIS A 96 -1.70 -20.55 0.11
C HIS A 96 -1.50 -19.04 0.14
N VAL A 97 -0.32 -18.60 0.58
CA VAL A 97 0.04 -17.18 0.62
C VAL A 97 1.00 -16.88 -0.54
N PHE A 98 0.50 -16.17 -1.54
CA PHE A 98 1.35 -15.64 -2.62
C PHE A 98 2.04 -14.36 -2.13
N ILE A 99 3.33 -14.45 -1.81
CA ILE A 99 4.18 -13.27 -1.56
C ILE A 99 4.89 -12.94 -2.86
N ASP A 100 4.36 -11.97 -3.62
CA ASP A 100 5.11 -11.37 -4.73
C ASP A 100 6.04 -10.27 -4.19
N SER A 101 7.35 -10.49 -4.28
CA SER A 101 8.35 -9.53 -3.79
C SER A 101 8.78 -8.59 -4.91
N THR A 102 8.09 -7.46 -5.05
CA THR A 102 8.55 -6.41 -5.96
C THR A 102 9.81 -5.74 -5.39
N HIS A 103 10.97 -6.01 -5.99
CA HIS A 103 12.23 -5.34 -5.65
C HIS A 103 12.20 -3.88 -6.12
N VAL A 104 11.79 -2.97 -5.25
CA VAL A 104 11.88 -1.53 -5.51
C VAL A 104 13.33 -1.09 -5.33
N LYS A 105 14.06 -0.92 -6.43
CA LYS A 105 15.40 -0.30 -6.43
C LYS A 105 15.28 1.17 -6.04
N ALA A 106 15.39 1.45 -4.74
CA ALA A 106 15.63 2.80 -4.27
C ALA A 106 17.12 3.15 -4.50
N SER A 107 17.40 4.36 -5.00
CA SER A 107 18.74 4.95 -4.88
C SER A 107 18.95 5.37 -3.42
N ALA A 108 19.09 4.39 -2.55
CA ALA A 108 19.31 4.53 -1.13
C ALA A 108 20.74 4.08 -0.82
N ASN A 109 21.42 4.81 0.07
CA ASN A 109 22.75 4.42 0.51
C ASN A 109 22.69 3.01 1.12
N LYS A 110 23.34 2.04 0.46
CA LYS A 110 23.29 0.60 0.80
C LYS A 110 23.85 0.28 2.19
N LEU A 111 24.47 1.26 2.86
CA LEU A 111 25.06 1.14 4.19
C LEU A 111 24.12 1.55 5.32
N LYS A 112 22.89 2.00 5.03
CA LYS A 112 21.94 2.48 6.04
C LYS A 112 20.76 1.54 6.17
N PHE A 113 20.76 0.74 7.23
CA PHE A 113 19.63 -0.13 7.60
C PHE A 113 18.80 0.53 8.70
N THR A 114 17.48 0.52 8.55
CA THR A 114 16.55 0.94 9.60
C THR A 114 15.79 -0.28 10.07
N LYS A 115 16.01 -0.69 11.33
CA LYS A 115 15.22 -1.76 11.95
C LYS A 115 13.79 -1.26 12.14
N LYS A 116 12.82 -1.92 11.51
CA LYS A 116 11.40 -1.68 11.76
C LYS A 116 10.86 -2.80 12.63
N VAL A 117 10.11 -2.43 13.67
CA VAL A 117 9.36 -3.39 14.47
C VAL A 117 8.18 -3.87 13.63
N VAL A 118 8.14 -5.17 13.35
CA VAL A 118 7.06 -5.81 12.60
C VAL A 118 6.21 -6.61 13.58
N ARG A 119 4.89 -6.67 13.36
CA ARG A 119 3.97 -7.48 14.19
C ARG A 119 4.33 -8.96 14.12
N LYS A 120 4.13 -9.68 15.23
CA LYS A 120 4.45 -11.12 15.39
C LYS A 120 3.79 -12.01 14.32
N GLU A 121 2.58 -11.68 13.88
CA GLU A 121 1.86 -12.40 12.83
C GLU A 121 2.70 -12.47 11.55
N THR A 122 3.24 -11.35 11.07
CA THR A 122 4.14 -11.29 9.91
C THR A 122 5.38 -12.18 10.06
N ARG A 123 5.91 -12.32 11.28
CA ARG A 123 7.10 -13.15 11.55
C ARG A 123 6.81 -14.65 11.45
N ALA A 124 5.63 -15.09 11.89
CA ALA A 124 5.20 -16.48 11.74
C ALA A 124 4.94 -16.87 10.27
N TYR A 125 4.49 -15.90 9.46
CA TYR A 125 4.36 -16.10 8.01
C TYR A 125 5.70 -16.13 7.29
N GLN A 126 6.67 -15.32 7.75
CA GLN A 126 8.00 -15.29 7.18
C GLN A 126 8.73 -16.63 7.37
N SER A 127 8.59 -17.28 8.54
CA SER A 127 9.17 -18.60 8.77
C SER A 127 8.57 -19.69 7.87
N LEU A 128 7.24 -19.69 7.67
CA LEU A 128 6.60 -20.64 6.75
C LEU A 128 7.07 -20.44 5.29
N HIS A 129 7.24 -19.19 4.87
CA HIS A 129 7.75 -18.87 3.53
C HIS A 129 9.22 -19.28 3.34
N GLU A 130 10.06 -19.10 4.36
CA GLU A 130 11.46 -19.54 4.33
C GLU A 130 11.57 -21.08 4.26
N GLU A 131 10.67 -21.80 4.93
CA GLU A 131 10.55 -23.26 4.82
C GLU A 131 10.16 -23.70 3.39
N GLU A 132 9.14 -23.07 2.78
CA GLU A 132 8.74 -23.34 1.39
C GLU A 132 9.86 -23.05 0.39
N ILE A 133 10.55 -21.90 0.54
CA ILE A 133 11.70 -21.55 -0.30
C ILE A 133 12.84 -22.57 -0.16
N ASN A 134 13.11 -23.03 1.06
CA ASN A 134 14.17 -24.01 1.30
C ASN A 134 13.81 -25.37 0.68
N ALA A 135 12.54 -25.78 0.74
CA ALA A 135 12.07 -26.99 0.07
C ALA A 135 12.26 -26.92 -1.47
N ASP A 136 11.90 -25.78 -2.09
CA ASP A 136 12.15 -25.55 -3.53
C ASP A 136 13.65 -25.53 -3.86
N ARG A 137 14.48 -24.94 -2.98
CA ARG A 137 15.94 -24.95 -3.16
C ARG A 137 16.51 -26.35 -3.11
N GLU A 138 16.06 -27.19 -2.19
CA GLU A 138 16.50 -28.58 -2.08
C GLU A 138 16.10 -29.41 -3.32
N ASP A 139 14.88 -29.23 -3.83
CA ASP A 139 14.42 -29.85 -5.07
C ASP A 139 15.27 -29.43 -6.28
N ASN A 140 15.75 -28.18 -6.27
CA ASN A 140 16.66 -27.62 -7.27
C ASN A 140 18.17 -27.79 -6.94
N GLY A 141 18.53 -28.63 -5.96
CA GLY A 141 19.92 -28.97 -5.60
C GLY A 141 20.73 -27.83 -4.97
N LYS A 142 20.07 -26.79 -4.45
CA LYS A 142 20.67 -25.64 -3.78
C LYS A 142 20.58 -25.81 -2.27
N LYS A 143 21.60 -25.31 -1.55
CA LYS A 143 21.61 -25.34 -0.08
C LYS A 143 20.53 -24.41 0.51
N PRO A 144 19.88 -24.79 1.62
CA PRO A 144 18.93 -23.94 2.32
C PRO A 144 19.62 -22.69 2.88
N PHE A 145 18.84 -21.64 3.12
CA PHE A 145 19.35 -20.44 3.76
C PHE A 145 19.71 -20.70 5.23
N PRO A 146 20.76 -20.06 5.77
CA PRO A 146 21.08 -20.14 7.18
C PRO A 146 19.98 -19.48 8.02
N PRO A 147 19.68 -20.00 9.23
CA PRO A 147 18.65 -19.43 10.10
C PRO A 147 19.02 -17.99 10.52
N ASP A 148 18.00 -17.13 10.56
CA ASP A 148 18.14 -15.74 11.01
C ASP A 148 18.62 -15.68 12.48
N LYS A 149 19.60 -14.80 12.77
CA LYS A 149 20.16 -14.58 14.12
C LYS A 149 19.28 -13.75 15.04
#